data_AF-A0ABD5PJ51-F1
#
_entry.id   AF-A0ABD5PJ51-F1
#
_cell.length_a   1.000
_cell.length_b   1.000
_cell.length_c   1.000
_cell.angle_alpha   90.00
_cell.angle_beta   90.00
_cell.angle_gamma   90.00
#
_symmetry.space_group_name_H-M   'P 1'
#
loop_
_entity.id
_entity.type
_entity.pdbx_description
1 polymer ?
#
loop_
_entity_poly.entity_id
_entity_poly.type
_entity_poly.pdbx_seq_one_letter_code
_entity_poly.pdbx_strand_id
1 'polypeptide(L)' 'MPYRFECPLGSCQFVLRSSSSDEVERLVRAHARLSHRGRIDPADIDRGTERIEAA' A
#
# COMPACT_ATOMS: atom_id res chain seq x y z
N MET A 1 -11.60 -1.84 7.23
CA MET A 1 -11.93 -1.68 5.81
C MET A 1 -10.86 -2.35 4.97
N PRO A 2 -11.21 -3.04 3.87
CA PRO A 2 -10.23 -3.64 2.99
C PRO A 2 -9.63 -2.60 2.04
N TYR A 3 -8.32 -2.71 1.82
CA TYR A 3 -7.55 -1.94 0.84
C TYR A 3 -6.77 -2.93 -0.02
N ARG A 4 -6.68 -2.66 -1.33
CA ARG A 4 -5.74 -3.33 -2.23
C ARG A 4 -4.57 -2.39 -2.46
N PHE A 5 -3.36 -2.95 -2.45
CA PHE A 5 -2.17 -2.21 -2.84
C PHE A 5 -1.40 -2.92 -3.94
N GLU A 6 -0.98 -2.16 -4.95
CA GLU A 6 -0.10 -2.58 -6.03
C GLU A 6 1.22 -1.80 -5.96
N CYS A 7 2.31 -2.52 -5.71
CA CYS A 7 3.63 -1.94 -5.50
C CYS A 7 4.29 -1.58 -6.83
N PRO A 8 4.71 -0.33 -7.08
CA PRO A 8 5.40 0.03 -8.33
C PRO A 8 6.87 -0.42 -8.36
N LEU A 9 7.45 -0.79 -7.21
CA LEU A 9 8.85 -1.23 -7.11
C LEU A 9 9.04 -2.72 -7.48
N GLY A 10 7.97 -3.44 -7.83
CA GLY A 10 8.03 -4.86 -8.19
C GLY A 10 6.66 -5.40 -8.61
N SER A 11 6.50 -6.72 -8.58
CA SER A 11 5.24 -7.41 -8.93
C SER A 11 4.43 -7.79 -7.68
N CYS A 12 4.53 -7.01 -6.61
CA CYS A 12 3.86 -7.29 -5.34
C CYS A 12 2.45 -6.70 -5.35
N GLN A 13 1.45 -7.54 -5.04
CA GLN A 13 0.07 -7.13 -4.85
C GLN A 13 -0.48 -7.78 -3.58
N PHE A 14 -1.09 -7.00 -2.70
CA PHE A 14 -1.65 -7.53 -1.45
C PHE A 14 -2.88 -6.77 -0.98
N VAL A 15 -3.67 -7.44 -0.13
CA VAL A 15 -4.86 -6.87 0.50
C VAL A 15 -4.55 -6.57 1.97
N LEU A 16 -4.75 -5.32 2.37
CA LEU A 16 -4.60 -4.84 3.74
C LEU A 16 -5.99 -4.70 4.36
N ARG A 17 -6.11 -5.01 5.66
CA ARG A 17 -7.30 -4.66 6.44
C ARG A 17 -6.90 -3.64 7.49
N SER A 18 -7.39 -2.42 7.35
CA SER A 18 -7.18 -1.35 8.34
C SER A 18 -8.42 -0.45 8.41
N SER A 19 -8.60 0.23 9.53
CA SER A 19 -9.61 1.27 9.70
C SER A 19 -9.12 2.67 9.30
N SER A 20 -7.83 2.85 8.97
CA SER A 20 -7.21 4.16 8.69
C SER A 20 -6.33 4.13 7.43
N SER A 21 -6.46 5.15 6.57
CA SER A 21 -5.58 5.35 5.41
C SER A 21 -4.13 5.60 5.83
N ASP A 22 -3.90 6.31 6.94
CA ASP A 22 -2.56 6.62 7.42
C ASP A 22 -1.81 5.36 7.87
N GLU A 23 -2.54 4.39 8.43
CA GLU A 23 -1.97 3.09 8.81
C GLU A 23 -1.61 2.27 7.55
N VAL A 24 -2.46 2.30 6.52
CA VAL A 24 -2.18 1.69 5.22
C VAL A 24 -0.91 2.27 4.61
N GLU A 25 -0.75 3.59 4.61
CA GLU A 25 0.45 4.26 4.10
C GLU A 25 1.73 3.81 4.84
N ARG A 26 1.68 3.73 6.18
CA ARG A 26 2.81 3.25 6.98
C ARG A 26 3.19 1.80 6.65
N LEU A 27 2.21 0.93 6.47
CA LEU A 27 2.42 -0.48 6.12
C LEU A 27 3.05 -0.63 4.73
N VAL A 28 2.55 0.12 3.75
CA VAL A 28 3.10 0.15 2.39
C VAL A 28 4.54 0.66 2.39
N ARG A 29 4.84 1.74 3.13
CA ARG A 29 6.21 2.26 3.27
C ARG A 29 7.15 1.23 3.92
N ALA A 30 6.66 0.50 4.93
CA ALA A 30 7.43 -0.55 5.57
C ALA A 30 7.75 -1.69 4.59
N HIS A 31 6.77 -2.12 3.79
CA HIS A 31 6.97 -3.11 2.72
C HIS A 31 8.03 -2.65 1.72
N ALA A 32 7.95 -1.43 1.18
CA ALA A 32 8.95 -0.90 0.24
C ALA A 32 10.38 -0.94 0.81
N ARG A 33 10.55 -0.59 2.10
CA ARG A 33 11.85 -0.61 2.78
C ARG A 33 12.38 -2.02 3.00
N LEU A 34 11.53 -2.93 3.45
CA LEU A 34 11.96 -4.29 3.83
C LEU A 34 12.12 -5.22 2.63
N SER A 35 11.19 -5.15 1.67
CA SER A 35 11.15 -6.06 0.52
C SER A 35 11.99 -5.57 -0.67
N HIS A 36 12.09 -4.25 -0.87
CA HIS A 36 12.77 -3.68 -2.04
C HIS A 36 14.01 -2.87 -1.68
N ARG A 37 14.33 -2.71 -0.38
CA ARG A 37 15.38 -1.77 0.12
C ARG A 37 15.20 -0.36 -0.45
N GLY A 38 13.97 -0.01 -0.80
CA GLY A 38 13.60 1.18 -1.54
C GLY A 38 12.78 2.15 -0.70
N ARG A 39 12.54 3.33 -1.29
CA ARG A 39 11.56 4.29 -0.82
C ARG A 39 10.48 4.40 -1.88
N ILE A 40 9.26 4.61 -1.43
CA ILE A 40 8.11 4.86 -2.29
C ILE A 40 7.63 6.28 -2.05
N ASP A 41 7.38 7.01 -3.14
CA ASP A 41 6.86 8.37 -3.09
C ASP A 41 5.41 8.36 -2.59
N PRO A 42 4.96 9.35 -1.79
CA PRO A 42 3.54 9.45 -1.42
C PRO A 42 2.58 9.32 -2.61
N ALA A 43 2.87 9.95 -3.75
CA ALA A 43 2.00 9.91 -4.93
C ALA A 43 1.88 8.50 -5.54
N ASP A 44 2.92 7.69 -5.39
CA ASP A 44 2.93 6.29 -5.82
C ASP A 44 2.15 5.41 -4.85
N ILE A 45 2.15 5.72 -3.55
CA ILE A 45 1.33 5.01 -2.56
C ILE A 45 -0.15 5.25 -2.87
N ASP A 46 -0.55 6.50 -3.06
CA ASP A 46 -1.93 6.87 -3.32
C ASP A 46 -2.43 6.23 -4.63
N ARG A 47 -1.60 6.26 -5.68
CA ARG A 47 -1.93 5.63 -6.97
C ARG A 47 -2.04 4.11 -6.88
N GLY A 48 -1.16 3.48 -6.10
CA GLY A 48 -1.14 2.03 -5.92
C GLY A 48 -2.18 1.53 -4.92
N THR A 49 -2.79 2.39 -4.11
CA THR A 49 -3.73 2.02 -3.04
C THR A 49 -5.17 2.26 -3.47
N GLU A 50 -5.96 1.19 -3.50
CA GLU A 50 -7.39 1.24 -3.77
C GLU A 50 -8.16 0.82 -2.51
N ARG A 51 -9.08 1.67 -2.05
CA ARG A 51 -10.02 1.30 -0.97
C ARG A 51 -11.14 0.46 -1.58
N ILE A 52 -11.33 -0.73 -1.04
CA ILE A 52 -12.42 -1.61 -1.47
C ILE A 52 -13.63 -1.31 -0.59
N GLU A 53 -14.61 -0.62 -1.15
CA GLU A 53 -15.91 -0.47 -0.50
C GLU A 53 -16.70 -1.78 -0.66
N ALA A 54 -17.22 -2.30 0.46
CA ALA A 54 -18.16 -3.41 0.41
C ALA A 54 -19.51 -2.87 -0.06
N ALA A 55 -20.05 -3.46 -1.13
CA ALA A 55 -21.37 -3.15 -1.69
C ALA A 55 -22.52 -3.48 -0.72
#